data_AF-A0AAE4B5S0-F1
#
_entry.id   AF-A0AAE4B5S0-F1
#
_cell.length_a   1.000
_cell.length_b   1.000
_cell.length_c   1.000
_cell.angle_alpha   90.00
_cell.angle_beta   90.00
_cell.angle_gamma   90.00
#
_symmetry.space_group_name_H-M   'P 1'
#
loop_
_entity.id
_entity.type
_entity.pdbx_description
1 polymer ?
#
loop_
_entity_poly.entity_id
_entity_poly.type
_entity_poly.pdbx_seq_one_letter_code
_entity_poly.pdbx_strand_id
1 'polypeptide(L)'
;MNAQAPAKKIKDVVRLQFDVRRAQLNIIDNLVNICGLSSKKELFSNSMALMKWAVQETQKGRRIASYDPKYDEIEMVALPALDLIEQPDAESTSTAASREAGQTAPKEGRSVVNKPKLGVV
;
A
#
# COMPACT_ATOMS: atom_id res chain seq x y z
N MET A 1 15.75 13.01 -53.14
CA MET A 1 15.21 13.28 -51.79
C MET A 1 14.04 12.33 -51.56
N ASN A 2 14.23 11.21 -50.84
CA ASN A 2 13.14 10.32 -50.45
C ASN A 2 13.10 10.27 -48.93
N ALA A 3 12.12 10.97 -48.34
CA ALA A 3 11.83 10.92 -46.92
C ALA A 3 10.89 9.73 -46.68
N GLN A 4 11.44 8.63 -46.16
CA GLN A 4 10.66 7.52 -45.65
C GLN A 4 9.92 7.99 -44.38
N ALA A 5 8.60 8.02 -44.42
CA ALA A 5 7.77 8.28 -43.25
C ALA A 5 8.00 7.18 -42.18
N PRO A 6 8.08 7.53 -40.88
CA PRO A 6 8.30 6.54 -39.84
C PRO A 6 7.09 5.62 -39.72
N ALA A 7 7.31 4.31 -39.87
CA ALA A 7 6.29 3.28 -39.75
C ALA A 7 5.64 3.32 -38.35
N LYS A 8 4.32 3.54 -38.33
CA LYS A 8 3.49 3.58 -37.12
C LYS A 8 3.52 2.19 -36.45
N LYS A 9 4.09 2.07 -35.25
CA LYS A 9 4.09 0.82 -34.47
C LYS A 9 2.66 0.32 -34.29
N ILE A 10 2.39 -0.86 -34.83
CA ILE A 10 1.15 -1.61 -34.61
C ILE A 10 1.17 -2.06 -33.14
N LYS A 11 0.10 -1.82 -32.38
CA LYS A 11 -0.05 -2.42 -31.04
C LYS A 11 -0.23 -3.93 -31.26
N ASP A 12 0.76 -4.73 -30.85
CA ASP A 12 0.69 -6.19 -30.96
C ASP A 12 -0.53 -6.70 -30.16
N VAL A 13 -1.50 -7.29 -30.88
CA VAL A 13 -2.69 -7.90 -30.27
C VAL A 13 -2.41 -9.38 -30.04
N VAL A 14 -2.40 -9.80 -28.78
CA VAL A 14 -2.19 -11.20 -28.38
C VAL A 14 -3.51 -11.81 -27.91
N ARG A 15 -3.77 -13.07 -28.28
CA ARG A 15 -4.94 -13.83 -27.83
C ARG A 15 -4.59 -14.68 -26.62
N LEU A 16 -5.36 -14.52 -25.55
CA LEU A 16 -5.27 -15.31 -24.33
C LEU A 16 -6.53 -16.17 -24.20
N GLN A 17 -6.36 -17.47 -23.96
CA GLN A 17 -7.46 -18.43 -23.77
C GLN A 17 -7.29 -19.11 -22.41
N PHE A 18 -8.40 -19.28 -21.70
CA PHE A 18 -8.45 -19.94 -20.40
C PHE A 18 -9.49 -21.04 -20.43
N ASP A 19 -9.14 -22.20 -19.91
CA ASP A 19 -10.11 -23.24 -19.57
C ASP A 19 -10.58 -23.00 -18.13
N VAL A 20 -11.84 -22.63 -17.98
CA VAL A 20 -12.46 -22.33 -16.68
C VAL A 20 -13.66 -23.22 -16.45
N ARG A 21 -13.93 -23.53 -15.17
CA ARG A 21 -15.14 -24.28 -14.81
C ARG A 21 -16.37 -23.40 -15.04
N ARG A 22 -17.51 -24.01 -15.38
CA ARG A 22 -18.77 -23.29 -15.60
C ARG A 22 -19.17 -22.41 -14.40
N ALA A 23 -18.92 -22.87 -13.18
CA ALA A 23 -19.17 -22.07 -11.97
C ALA A 23 -18.36 -20.77 -11.93
N GLN A 24 -17.08 -20.79 -12.34
CA GLN A 24 -16.24 -19.60 -12.41
C GLN A 24 -16.70 -18.65 -13.52
N LEU A 25 -17.13 -19.20 -14.67
CA LEU A 25 -17.69 -18.40 -15.76
C LEU A 25 -18.94 -17.64 -15.30
N ASN A 26 -19.82 -18.27 -14.51
CA ASN A 26 -21.01 -17.62 -13.96
C ASN A 26 -20.65 -16.45 -13.02
N ILE A 27 -19.58 -16.58 -12.23
CA ILE A 27 -19.08 -15.49 -11.38
C ILE A 27 -18.59 -14.33 -12.25
N ILE A 28 -17.83 -14.63 -13.30
CA ILE A 28 -17.35 -13.62 -14.27
C ILE A 28 -18.53 -12.90 -14.92
N ASP A 29 -19.55 -13.63 -15.37
CA ASP A 29 -20.75 -13.06 -15.97
C ASP A 29 -21.52 -12.16 -14.99
N ASN A 30 -21.63 -12.58 -13.73
CA ASN A 30 -22.25 -11.76 -12.69
C ASN A 30 -21.47 -10.46 -12.45
N LEU A 31 -20.14 -10.52 -12.34
CA LEU A 31 -19.30 -9.34 -12.16
C LEU A 31 -19.39 -8.36 -13.34
N VAL A 32 -19.44 -8.87 -14.58
CA VAL A 32 -19.68 -8.03 -15.76
C VAL A 32 -21.00 -7.27 -15.62
N ASN A 33 -22.07 -7.94 -15.19
CA ASN A 33 -23.39 -7.34 -15.04
C ASN A 33 -23.44 -6.32 -13.90
N ILE A 34 -22.92 -6.66 -12.71
CA ILE A 34 -22.90 -5.77 -11.53
C ILE A 34 -22.10 -4.50 -11.83
N CYS A 35 -20.97 -4.62 -12.52
CA CYS A 35 -20.13 -3.48 -12.87
C CYS A 35 -20.63 -2.71 -14.12
N GLY A 36 -21.70 -3.16 -14.78
CA GLY A 36 -22.24 -2.52 -15.98
C GLY A 36 -21.28 -2.56 -17.18
N LEU A 37 -20.46 -3.61 -17.29
CA LEU A 37 -19.44 -3.73 -18.33
C LEU A 37 -20.02 -4.35 -19.60
N SER A 38 -19.46 -3.98 -20.74
CA SER A 38 -19.93 -4.46 -22.04
C SER A 38 -19.36 -5.84 -22.42
N SER A 39 -18.28 -6.28 -21.76
CA SER A 39 -17.65 -7.57 -22.06
C SER A 39 -16.76 -8.12 -20.94
N LYS A 40 -16.50 -9.43 -20.98
CA LYS A 40 -15.52 -10.11 -20.11
C LYS A 40 -14.09 -9.59 -20.32
N LYS A 41 -13.75 -9.16 -21.53
CA LYS A 41 -12.46 -8.53 -21.85
C LYS A 41 -12.29 -7.21 -21.08
N GLU A 42 -13.38 -6.45 -20.95
CA GLU A 42 -13.40 -5.21 -20.19
C GLU A 42 -13.23 -5.49 -18.69
N LEU A 43 -13.93 -6.49 -18.15
CA LEU A 43 -13.71 -6.94 -16.76
C LEU A 43 -12.24 -7.33 -16.53
N PHE A 44 -11.66 -8.11 -17.44
CA PHE A 44 -10.26 -8.51 -17.37
C PHE A 44 -9.33 -7.28 -17.38
N SER A 45 -9.58 -6.31 -18.26
CA SER A 45 -8.76 -5.10 -18.36
C SER A 45 -8.81 -4.25 -17.08
N ASN A 46 -10.01 -4.10 -16.48
CA ASN A 46 -10.19 -3.40 -15.21
C ASN A 46 -9.53 -4.15 -14.05
N SER A 47 -9.68 -5.47 -14.00
CA SER A 47 -9.05 -6.33 -12.99
C SER A 47 -7.53 -6.23 -13.04
N MET A 48 -6.95 -6.18 -14.25
CA MET A 48 -5.50 -5.99 -14.43
C MET A 48 -5.03 -4.61 -13.96
N ALA A 49 -5.83 -3.56 -14.17
CA ALA A 49 -5.50 -2.22 -13.68
C ALA A 49 -5.49 -2.17 -12.15
N LEU A 50 -6.51 -2.76 -11.51
CA LEU A 50 -6.59 -2.89 -10.05
C LEU A 50 -5.43 -3.72 -9.50
N MET A 51 -5.16 -4.88 -10.09
CA MET A 51 -4.06 -5.76 -9.68
C MET A 51 -2.70 -5.06 -9.82
N LYS A 52 -2.48 -4.31 -10.90
CA LYS A 52 -1.26 -3.52 -11.10
C LYS A 52 -1.10 -2.46 -10.01
N TRP A 53 -2.16 -1.72 -9.68
CA TRP A 53 -2.13 -0.75 -8.59
C TRP A 53 -1.84 -1.42 -7.25
N ALA A 54 -2.50 -2.53 -6.96
CA ALA A 54 -2.31 -3.30 -5.74
C ALA A 54 -0.85 -3.71 -5.54
N VAL A 55 -0.23 -4.30 -6.58
CA VAL A 55 1.19 -4.66 -6.58
C VAL A 55 2.08 -3.45 -6.30
N GLN A 56 1.82 -2.30 -6.94
CA GLN A 56 2.60 -1.09 -6.73
C GLN A 56 2.51 -0.55 -5.30
N GLU A 57 1.35 -0.66 -4.66
CA GLU A 57 1.19 -0.27 -3.27
C GLU A 57 1.91 -1.24 -2.32
N THR A 58 1.81 -2.55 -2.58
CA THR A 58 2.55 -3.56 -1.81
C THR A 58 4.07 -3.37 -1.94
N GLN A 59 4.59 -3.10 -3.13
CA GLN A 59 6.02 -2.81 -3.34
C GLN A 59 6.51 -1.56 -2.60
N LYS A 60 5.61 -0.62 -2.26
CA LYS A 60 5.92 0.55 -1.43
C LYS A 60 5.86 0.23 0.07
N GLY A 61 5.70 -1.02 0.46
CA GLY A 61 5.53 -1.47 1.84
C GLY A 61 4.12 -1.24 2.38
N ARG A 62 3.14 -0.85 1.55
CA ARG A 62 1.77 -0.61 2.01
C ARG A 62 0.93 -1.89 1.98
N ARG A 63 -0.08 -1.94 2.84
CA ARG A 63 -1.09 -2.99 2.86
C ARG A 63 -2.40 -2.45 2.28
N ILE A 64 -3.16 -3.34 1.66
CA ILE A 64 -4.46 -3.00 1.08
C ILE A 64 -5.53 -3.47 2.06
N ALA A 65 -6.42 -2.56 2.43
CA ALA A 65 -7.50 -2.82 3.35
C ALA A 65 -8.76 -2.05 2.94
N SER A 66 -9.91 -2.61 3.29
CA SER A 66 -11.16 -1.87 3.41
C SER A 66 -11.14 -1.11 4.74
N TYR A 67 -11.60 0.13 4.72
CA TYR A 67 -11.74 0.95 5.91
C TYR A 67 -13.19 1.42 6.02
N ASP A 68 -13.86 1.05 7.12
CA ASP A 68 -15.20 1.54 7.45
C ASP A 68 -15.10 2.73 8.43
N PRO A 69 -15.35 3.97 7.98
CA PRO A 69 -15.24 5.14 8.83
C PRO A 69 -16.34 5.23 9.91
N LYS A 70 -17.43 4.47 9.78
CA LYS A 70 -18.52 4.50 10.75
C LYS A 70 -18.18 3.72 12.01
N TYR A 71 -17.44 2.62 11.87
CA TYR A 71 -17.08 1.72 12.96
C TYR A 71 -15.58 1.75 13.29
N ASP A 72 -14.79 2.53 12.53
CA ASP A 72 -13.32 2.57 12.62
C ASP A 72 -12.70 1.17 12.43
N GLU A 73 -13.32 0.38 11.54
CA GLU A 73 -12.93 -1.01 11.29
C GLU A 73 -12.04 -1.09 10.04
N ILE A 74 -10.95 -1.85 10.17
CA ILE A 74 -10.01 -2.11 9.08
C ILE A 74 -10.04 -3.61 8.78
N GLU A 75 -10.47 -3.97 7.57
CA GLU A 75 -10.43 -5.34 7.08
C GLU A 75 -9.39 -5.47 5.97
N MET A 76 -8.39 -6.31 6.23
CA MET A 76 -7.24 -6.49 5.33
C MET A 76 -7.62 -7.39 4.15
N VAL A 77 -7.26 -6.98 2.93
CA VAL A 77 -7.51 -7.80 1.75
C VAL A 77 -6.57 -9.00 1.74
N ALA A 78 -7.14 -10.21 1.86
CA ALA A 78 -6.39 -11.46 1.77
C ALA A 78 -6.23 -11.91 0.32
N LEU A 79 -5.09 -11.57 -0.29
CA LEU A 79 -4.70 -12.01 -1.63
C LEU A 79 -3.33 -12.68 -1.55
N PRO A 80 -3.24 -14.03 -1.64
CA PRO A 80 -1.96 -14.74 -1.52
C PRO A 80 -0.90 -14.27 -2.52
N ALA A 81 -1.32 -13.77 -3.68
CA ALA A 81 -0.41 -13.23 -4.69
C ALA A 81 0.34 -11.96 -4.22
N LEU A 82 -0.22 -11.19 -3.28
CA LEU A 82 0.42 -9.99 -2.74
C LEU A 82 1.42 -10.31 -1.62
N ASP A 83 1.21 -11.42 -0.90
CA ASP A 83 2.12 -11.87 0.16
C ASP A 83 3.48 -12.33 -0.37
N LEU A 84 3.54 -12.68 -1.66
CA LEU A 84 4.76 -13.09 -2.35
C LEU A 84 5.62 -11.90 -2.80
N ILE A 85 5.15 -10.66 -2.64
CA ILE A 85 5.86 -9.47 -3.08
C ILE A 85 6.83 -9.03 -1.98
N GLU A 86 8.11 -8.91 -2.31
CA GLU A 86 9.12 -8.35 -1.41
C GLU A 86 8.76 -6.91 -1.04
N GLN A 87 8.84 -6.61 0.25
CA GLN A 87 8.50 -5.30 0.79
C GLN A 87 9.75 -4.65 1.39
N PRO A 88 9.96 -3.35 1.16
CA PRO A 88 11.01 -2.63 1.86
C PRO A 88 10.66 -2.59 3.35
N ASP A 89 11.56 -3.09 4.20
CA ASP A 89 11.39 -3.13 5.65
C ASP A 89 11.08 -1.73 6.20
N ALA A 90 9.99 -1.62 6.96
CA ALA A 90 9.50 -0.36 7.54
C ALA A 90 10.33 0.13 8.75
N GLU A 91 11.54 -0.39 8.99
CA GLU A 91 12.30 -0.18 10.23
C GLU A 91 13.43 0.87 10.13
N SER A 92 13.41 1.78 9.14
CA SER A 92 14.49 2.79 8.97
C SER A 92 14.10 4.26 9.17
N THR A 93 12.84 4.60 9.47
CA THR A 93 12.41 6.03 9.46
C THR A 93 11.94 6.57 10.83
N SER A 94 11.93 5.77 11.90
CA SER A 94 11.38 6.23 13.20
C SER A 94 12.39 6.96 14.11
N THR A 95 13.70 6.87 13.89
CA THR A 95 14.69 7.38 14.87
C THR A 95 15.12 8.85 14.65
N ALA A 96 14.71 9.52 13.58
CA ALA A 96 15.20 10.86 13.25
C ALA A 96 14.43 12.03 13.91
N ALA A 97 13.25 11.80 14.51
CA ALA A 97 12.37 12.88 14.97
C ALA A 97 12.43 13.20 16.48
N SER A 98 13.43 12.71 17.22
CA SER A 98 13.50 12.91 18.70
C SER A 98 14.75 13.64 19.21
N ARG A 99 15.51 14.36 18.37
CA ARG A 99 16.76 15.03 18.79
C ARG A 99 16.77 16.56 18.79
N GLU A 100 15.69 17.23 18.42
CA GLU A 100 15.63 18.70 18.43
C GLU A 100 14.55 19.22 19.40
N ALA A 101 14.87 19.20 20.69
CA ALA A 101 14.23 20.06 21.69
C ALA A 101 15.25 20.45 22.76
N GLY A 102 16.19 21.29 22.35
CA GLY A 102 17.03 22.04 23.27
C GLY A 102 16.22 23.12 23.98
N GLN A 103 16.22 23.04 25.31
CA GLN A 103 16.78 24.08 26.17
C GLN A 103 16.10 25.47 26.20
N THR A 104 15.22 25.68 27.20
CA THR A 104 15.01 26.99 27.82
C THR A 104 14.76 26.85 29.33
N ALA A 105 15.69 27.35 30.14
CA ALA A 105 15.44 27.76 31.54
C ALA A 105 14.86 29.19 31.55
N PRO A 106 14.14 29.61 32.61
CA PRO A 106 14.81 30.49 33.59
C PRO A 106 14.41 30.27 35.06
N LYS A 107 15.10 31.03 35.92
CA LYS A 107 15.33 30.94 37.37
C LYS A 107 14.20 31.50 38.27
N GLU A 108 14.18 31.06 39.54
CA GLU A 108 13.92 31.76 40.83
C GLU A 108 13.18 30.81 41.81
N GLY A 109 13.49 30.65 43.10
CA GLY A 109 14.51 31.20 43.97
C GLY A 109 14.54 30.48 45.34
N ARG A 110 15.73 30.48 45.95
CA ARG A 110 16.07 30.65 47.39
C ARG A 110 15.68 29.60 48.48
N SER A 111 16.74 28.95 49.00
CA SER A 111 17.07 28.52 50.39
C SER A 111 16.07 27.65 51.17
N VAL A 112 16.47 26.62 51.94
CA VAL A 112 17.30 26.68 53.15
C VAL A 112 18.00 25.33 53.45
N VAL A 113 19.28 25.47 53.82
CA VAL A 113 20.20 24.63 54.63
C VAL A 113 19.56 23.55 55.54
N ASN A 114 20.05 22.30 55.48
CA ASN A 114 20.82 21.71 56.59
C ASN A 114 21.63 20.45 56.17
N LYS A 115 22.88 20.36 56.64
CA LYS A 115 23.83 19.25 56.46
C LYS A 115 23.74 18.26 57.66
N PRO A 116 24.69 17.32 57.89
CA PRO A 116 24.81 16.00 57.27
C PRO A 116 24.95 14.88 58.35
N LYS A 117 25.12 13.62 57.92
CA LYS A 117 26.02 12.55 58.44
C LYS A 117 25.37 11.17 58.26
N LEU A 118 25.92 10.30 57.41
CA LEU A 118 27.02 9.35 57.63
C LEU A 118 26.66 8.16 58.55
N GLY A 119 26.74 6.97 57.95
CA GLY A 119 27.01 5.69 58.60
C GLY A 119 25.91 4.65 58.40
N VAL A 120 26.17 3.34 58.26
CA VAL A 120 27.40 2.52 58.29
C VAL A 120 26.91 1.10 57.92
N VAL A 121 27.72 0.39 57.13
CA VAL A 121 27.92 -1.09 57.03
C VAL A 121 26.69 -1.99 56.88
#